data_AF-A0A8T0DUC6-F1
#
_entry.id   AF-A0A8T0DUC6-F1
#
_cell.length_a   1.000
_cell.length_b   1.000
_cell.length_c   1.000
_cell.angle_alpha   90.00
_cell.angle_beta   90.00
_cell.angle_gamma   90.00
#
_symmetry.space_group_name_H-M   'P 1'
#
loop_
_entity.id
_entity.type
_entity.pdbx_description
1 polymer ?
#
loop_
_entity_poly.entity_id
_entity_poly.type
_entity_poly.pdbx_seq_one_letter_code
_entity_poly.pdbx_strand_id
1 'polypeptide(L)'
;FSGSTHCSLKKRGSRKNSEGYRRAVKVRGSFLRMEFAEVCGFELAHTSKSRILKVQSDLLTRTLQDVCFPDKAGGFSYTTNMDSSQSRRLIVWHSHGDLLELFDSSADCILEDCSLKICFPGSAIINCQGFEFRNYIDFLVCTSNGAARFTFNCTRNSQVSKAHCSIFSDDPEFHYFYQVKGLQPSLIKTATSYLCRSRGDALFVYGLSSGSILAVRTAFGVAGKGKLFAHLSVRCNFRSFARPLNI
;
A
#
# COMPACT_ATOMS: atom_id res chain seq x y z
N PHE A 1 -6.97 55.14 18.97
CA PHE A 1 -6.11 55.88 19.90
C PHE A 1 -5.93 55.04 21.16
N SER A 2 -4.66 54.70 21.45
CA SER A 2 -4.04 54.26 22.73
C SER A 2 -4.75 53.16 23.54
N GLY A 3 -4.19 51.98 23.79
CA GLY A 3 -2.88 51.63 24.39
C GLY A 3 -3.17 50.49 25.40
N SER A 4 -2.30 49.61 25.86
CA SER A 4 -0.86 49.41 25.76
C SER A 4 -0.59 47.95 26.16
N THR A 5 0.35 47.33 25.46
CA THR A 5 1.03 46.09 25.82
C THR A 5 1.80 46.25 27.12
N HIS A 6 1.74 45.26 28.02
CA HIS A 6 2.74 45.07 29.06
C HIS A 6 3.13 43.59 29.16
N CYS A 7 4.28 43.29 28.58
CA CYS A 7 4.98 42.01 28.70
C CYS A 7 5.96 42.15 29.87
N SER A 8 5.95 41.23 30.83
CA SER A 8 6.98 41.17 31.88
C SER A 8 7.58 39.77 31.94
N LEU A 9 8.77 39.66 31.33
CA LEU A 9 9.71 38.56 31.52
C LEU A 9 10.40 38.72 32.88
N LYS A 10 10.15 37.80 33.82
CA LYS A 10 11.04 37.54 34.96
C LYS A 10 11.81 36.26 34.68
N LYS A 11 13.09 36.40 34.32
CA LYS A 11 14.09 35.31 34.39
C LYS A 11 14.51 35.13 35.85
N ARG A 12 14.27 33.93 36.41
CA ARG A 12 15.08 33.35 37.49
C ARG A 12 15.21 31.86 37.20
N GLY A 13 16.45 31.38 37.23
CA GLY A 13 16.80 30.05 36.76
C GLY A 13 16.64 28.93 37.79
N SER A 14 16.97 27.74 37.27
CA SER A 14 17.44 26.53 37.94
C SER A 14 16.43 25.38 38.13
N ARG A 15 16.74 24.33 37.35
CA ARG A 15 16.68 22.87 37.63
C ARG A 15 15.31 22.17 37.78
N LYS A 16 15.09 21.30 36.78
CA LYS A 16 14.62 19.90 36.83
C LYS A 16 13.46 19.56 37.77
N ASN A 17 12.29 19.30 37.19
CA ASN A 17 11.54 18.03 37.32
C ASN A 17 10.28 18.13 36.46
N SER A 18 10.23 17.36 35.37
CA SER A 18 9.07 17.25 34.48
C SER A 18 8.09 16.20 35.02
N GLU A 19 7.27 16.58 35.99
CA GLU A 19 6.01 15.91 36.30
C GLU A 19 4.88 16.75 35.69
N GLY A 20 4.24 16.21 34.65
CA GLY A 20 3.15 16.86 33.93
C GLY A 20 1.87 16.92 34.77
N TYR A 21 1.68 18.04 35.45
CA TYR A 21 0.48 18.37 36.22
C TYR A 21 -0.71 18.65 35.29
N ARG A 22 -1.76 17.82 35.35
CA ARG A 22 -3.05 18.07 34.69
C ARG A 22 -3.73 19.27 35.36
N ARG A 23 -3.82 20.41 34.67
CA ARG A 23 -4.78 21.49 35.03
C ARG A 23 -5.96 21.43 34.07
N ALA A 24 -7.14 21.06 34.59
CA ALA A 24 -8.40 21.27 33.91
C ALA A 24 -8.80 22.75 34.04
N VAL A 25 -8.83 23.48 32.92
CA VAL A 25 -9.41 24.82 32.86
C VAL A 25 -10.87 24.67 32.45
N LYS A 26 -11.79 25.01 33.35
CA LYS A 26 -13.24 25.00 33.09
C LYS A 26 -13.61 26.25 32.29
N VAL A 27 -13.71 26.12 30.97
CA VAL A 27 -14.23 27.17 30.08
C VAL A 27 -15.75 27.04 30.00
N ARG A 28 -16.47 28.10 30.33
CA ARG A 28 -17.94 28.19 30.21
C ARG A 28 -18.32 28.41 28.74
N GLY A 29 -19.18 27.54 28.23
CA GLY A 29 -20.10 27.81 27.12
C GLY A 29 -19.47 28.22 25.79
N SER A 30 -19.03 27.24 25.00
CA SER A 30 -18.77 27.39 23.57
C SER A 30 -18.87 26.02 22.91
N PHE A 31 -19.45 25.95 21.72
CA PHE A 31 -19.54 24.74 20.89
C PHE A 31 -18.22 23.96 20.94
N LEU A 32 -18.25 22.72 21.42
CA LEU A 32 -17.09 21.83 21.45
C LEU A 32 -16.75 21.41 20.01
N ARG A 33 -15.97 22.23 19.32
CA ARG A 33 -15.30 21.81 18.08
C ARG A 33 -14.19 20.85 18.49
N MET A 34 -14.37 19.57 18.19
CA MET A 34 -13.32 18.57 18.36
C MET A 34 -12.26 18.86 17.28
N GLU A 35 -11.13 19.43 17.69
CA GLU A 35 -9.99 19.66 16.81
C GLU A 35 -9.16 18.38 16.79
N PHE A 36 -9.18 17.68 15.65
CA PHE A 36 -8.28 16.58 15.40
C PHE A 36 -6.93 17.18 14.98
N ALA A 37 -5.90 16.94 15.79
CA ALA A 37 -4.52 17.14 15.37
C ALA A 37 -4.01 15.81 14.82
N GLU A 38 -3.77 15.75 13.51
CA GLU A 38 -3.03 14.63 12.93
C GLU A 38 -1.57 14.78 13.35
N VAL A 39 -1.11 13.87 14.20
CA VAL A 39 0.32 13.71 14.45
C VAL A 39 0.88 12.95 13.26
N CYS A 40 1.28 13.68 12.22
CA CYS A 40 2.04 13.12 11.09
C CYS A 40 3.48 12.81 11.53
N GLY A 41 3.63 11.77 12.36
CA GLY A 41 4.92 11.19 12.67
C GLY A 41 5.36 10.29 11.51
N PHE A 42 5.93 10.87 10.46
CA PHE A 42 6.63 10.10 9.43
C PHE A 42 8.04 9.75 9.93
N GLU A 43 8.13 8.98 11.01
CA GLU A 43 9.36 8.25 11.32
C GLU A 43 9.39 6.97 10.47
N LEU A 44 9.55 7.15 9.15
CA LEU A 44 10.34 6.20 8.36
C LEU A 44 11.80 6.39 8.80
N ALA A 45 12.07 6.02 10.04
CA ALA A 45 13.38 6.15 10.67
C ALA A 45 14.36 5.28 9.88
N HIS A 46 15.16 5.93 9.03
CA HIS A 46 16.57 5.63 8.78
C HIS A 46 17.01 4.16 8.89
N THR A 47 16.38 3.23 8.18
CA THR A 47 17.07 2.02 7.73
C THR A 47 17.66 2.32 6.36
N SER A 48 18.94 2.70 6.32
CA SER A 48 19.67 3.17 5.13
C SER A 48 19.80 2.15 4.00
N LYS A 49 19.23 0.95 4.15
CA LYS A 49 19.29 -0.12 3.17
C LYS A 49 17.89 -0.61 2.81
N SER A 50 17.35 -0.04 1.74
CA SER A 50 16.18 -0.63 1.09
C SER A 50 16.65 -1.67 0.08
N ARG A 51 16.07 -2.87 0.14
CA ARG A 51 16.24 -3.87 -0.92
C ARG A 51 15.53 -3.37 -2.19
N ILE A 52 16.11 -3.66 -3.37
CA ILE A 52 15.50 -3.33 -4.66
C ILE A 52 15.28 -4.63 -5.45
N LEU A 53 14.03 -4.89 -5.82
CA LEU A 53 13.61 -5.96 -6.72
C LEU A 53 13.21 -5.34 -8.06
N LYS A 54 13.83 -5.78 -9.17
CA LYS A 54 13.47 -5.33 -10.52
C LYS A 54 12.66 -6.41 -11.22
N VAL A 55 11.44 -6.08 -11.64
CA VAL A 55 10.59 -7.00 -12.39
C VAL A 55 10.99 -6.97 -13.86
N GLN A 56 11.34 -8.12 -14.42
CA GLN A 56 11.59 -8.25 -15.85
C GLN A 56 10.26 -8.19 -16.60
N SER A 57 10.05 -7.11 -17.36
CA SER A 57 8.93 -6.95 -18.28
C SER A 57 9.47 -7.13 -19.70
N ASP A 58 9.44 -8.35 -20.21
CA ASP A 58 10.10 -8.68 -21.47
C ASP A 58 9.39 -8.06 -22.70
N LEU A 59 10.21 -7.66 -23.69
CA LEU A 59 9.94 -7.51 -25.13
C LEU A 59 9.12 -6.33 -25.67
N LEU A 60 8.41 -5.54 -24.87
CA LEU A 60 7.78 -4.31 -25.37
C LEU A 60 8.14 -3.14 -24.47
N THR A 61 9.21 -2.43 -24.84
CA THR A 61 9.62 -1.13 -24.30
C THR A 61 8.56 -0.07 -24.61
N ARG A 62 7.39 -0.18 -23.98
CA ARG A 62 6.45 0.93 -23.88
C ARG A 62 7.02 1.86 -22.83
N THR A 63 7.58 2.97 -23.28
CA THR A 63 8.04 4.03 -22.40
C THR A 63 6.81 4.76 -21.84
N LEU A 64 6.86 5.19 -20.58
CA LEU A 64 5.79 5.94 -19.90
C LEU A 64 5.62 7.38 -20.42
N GLN A 65 6.07 7.66 -21.64
CA GLN A 65 6.33 9.03 -22.11
C GLN A 65 5.10 9.95 -22.08
N ASP A 66 3.88 9.40 -22.11
CA ASP A 66 2.65 10.19 -22.20
C ASP A 66 1.58 9.86 -21.13
N VAL A 67 1.89 9.02 -20.14
CA VAL A 67 0.89 8.60 -19.13
C VAL A 67 1.48 8.61 -17.74
N CYS A 68 0.91 9.45 -16.88
CA CYS A 68 1.19 9.51 -15.46
C CYS A 68 -0.07 9.11 -14.68
N PHE A 69 0.11 8.32 -13.63
CA PHE A 69 -0.93 8.02 -12.65
C PHE A 69 -0.57 8.75 -11.36
N PRO A 70 -1.57 9.22 -10.59
CA PRO A 70 -1.29 9.87 -9.32
C PRO A 70 -0.61 8.90 -8.36
N ASP A 71 0.27 9.44 -7.52
CA ASP A 71 0.86 8.68 -6.43
C ASP A 71 -0.25 8.13 -5.52
N LYS A 72 -0.01 6.93 -5.01
CA LYS A 72 -0.95 6.24 -4.13
C LYS A 72 -0.21 5.66 -2.95
N ALA A 73 -0.93 5.53 -1.86
CA ALA A 73 -0.47 4.81 -0.70
C ALA A 73 -1.60 3.95 -0.16
N GLY A 74 -1.22 2.96 0.63
CA GLY A 74 -2.16 2.15 1.38
C GLY A 74 -1.46 1.40 2.49
N GLY A 75 -2.25 0.66 3.25
CA GLY A 75 -1.77 -0.10 4.37
C GLY A 75 -2.49 -1.44 4.44
N PHE A 76 -1.80 -2.43 4.99
CA PHE A 76 -2.31 -3.76 5.21
C PHE A 76 -1.78 -4.29 6.55
N SER A 77 -2.67 -4.55 7.50
CA SER A 77 -2.31 -5.17 8.77
C SER A 77 -2.40 -6.69 8.69
N TYR A 78 -1.48 -7.38 9.35
CA TYR A 78 -1.48 -8.83 9.44
C TYR A 78 -0.99 -9.29 10.81
N THR A 79 -1.22 -10.56 11.09
CA THR A 79 -0.75 -11.21 12.32
C THR A 79 0.33 -12.22 11.98
N THR A 80 1.40 -12.20 12.77
CA THR A 80 2.41 -13.25 12.71
C THR A 80 2.40 -14.03 14.03
N ASN A 81 2.52 -15.35 13.92
CA ASN A 81 2.70 -16.22 15.07
C ASN A 81 4.20 -16.29 15.36
N MET A 82 4.67 -15.44 16.27
CA MET A 82 6.07 -15.42 16.72
C MET A 82 6.13 -16.03 18.11
N ASP A 83 6.81 -17.17 18.24
CA ASP A 83 7.18 -17.80 19.51
C ASP A 83 6.11 -17.66 20.60
N SER A 84 4.95 -18.30 20.38
CA SER A 84 3.78 -18.35 21.29
C SER A 84 3.00 -17.05 21.52
N SER A 85 3.40 -15.94 20.91
CA SER A 85 2.69 -14.66 20.93
C SER A 85 2.24 -14.21 19.53
N GLN A 86 1.04 -13.63 19.43
CA GLN A 86 0.57 -13.02 18.18
C GLN A 86 1.09 -11.59 18.12
N SER A 87 2.05 -11.33 17.23
CA SER A 87 2.52 -9.96 16.97
C SER A 87 1.69 -9.33 15.84
N ARG A 88 1.27 -8.09 16.06
CA ARG A 88 0.51 -7.31 15.07
C ARG A 88 1.48 -6.49 14.25
N ARG A 89 1.46 -6.71 12.94
CA ARG A 89 2.31 -6.01 11.99
C ARG A 89 1.48 -5.22 10.99
N LEU A 90 2.07 -4.16 10.46
CA LEU A 90 1.49 -3.26 9.48
C LEU A 90 2.47 -3.10 8.35
N ILE A 91 2.04 -3.43 7.13
CA ILE A 91 2.75 -3.05 5.92
C ILE A 91 2.11 -1.79 5.38
N VAL A 92 2.91 -0.75 5.23
CA VAL A 92 2.54 0.46 4.47
C VAL A 92 3.17 0.35 3.10
N TRP A 93 2.44 0.78 2.08
CA TRP A 93 2.96 0.85 0.72
C TRP A 93 2.72 2.21 0.11
N HIS A 94 3.63 2.61 -0.75
CA HIS A 94 3.59 3.85 -1.51
C HIS A 94 4.01 3.56 -2.95
N SER A 95 3.31 4.13 -3.93
CA SER A 95 3.63 3.98 -5.34
C SER A 95 3.85 5.33 -5.99
N HIS A 96 4.96 5.46 -6.71
CA HIS A 96 5.31 6.65 -7.49
C HIS A 96 5.84 6.22 -8.85
N GLY A 97 5.14 6.60 -9.92
CA GLY A 97 5.49 6.18 -11.28
C GLY A 97 5.56 4.65 -11.39
N ASP A 98 6.73 4.11 -11.71
CA ASP A 98 7.01 2.67 -11.82
C ASP A 98 7.65 2.02 -10.58
N LEU A 99 7.72 2.76 -9.47
CA LEU A 99 8.31 2.33 -8.20
C LEU A 99 7.22 2.06 -7.15
N LEU A 100 7.22 0.84 -6.59
CA LEU A 100 6.42 0.47 -5.41
C LEU A 100 7.36 0.33 -4.22
N GLU A 101 7.12 1.11 -3.18
CA GLU A 101 7.82 1.03 -1.91
C GLU A 101 6.91 0.33 -0.90
N LEU A 102 7.46 -0.66 -0.20
CA LEU A 102 6.80 -1.46 0.82
C LEU A 102 7.61 -1.33 2.11
N PHE A 103 6.92 -1.08 3.21
CA PHE A 103 7.54 -0.93 4.53
C PHE A 103 6.80 -1.77 5.57
N ASP A 104 7.47 -2.74 6.18
CA ASP A 104 6.94 -3.61 7.23
C ASP A 104 7.25 -3.02 8.61
N SER A 105 6.22 -2.84 9.44
CA SER A 105 6.35 -2.29 10.78
C SER A 105 5.68 -3.21 11.79
N SER A 106 6.23 -3.27 13.00
CA SER A 106 5.67 -4.01 14.12
C SER A 106 5.41 -3.05 15.29
N ALA A 107 4.30 -3.25 15.98
CA ALA A 107 4.01 -2.52 17.21
C ALA A 107 4.84 -3.03 18.41
N ASP A 108 5.32 -4.27 18.33
CA ASP A 108 5.92 -4.98 19.44
C ASP A 108 7.45 -4.90 19.44
N CYS A 109 8.07 -4.67 18.27
CA CYS A 109 9.52 -4.65 18.13
C CYS A 109 9.98 -3.83 16.92
N ILE A 110 11.26 -3.43 16.92
CA ILE A 110 11.91 -2.86 15.73
C ILE A 110 12.27 -4.01 14.78
N LEU A 111 11.93 -3.85 13.49
CA LEU A 111 12.21 -4.82 12.45
C LEU A 111 13.46 -4.45 11.65
N GLU A 112 14.28 -5.44 11.35
CA GLU A 112 15.40 -5.34 10.41
C GLU A 112 14.93 -5.62 8.97
N ASP A 113 15.59 -5.00 7.99
CA ASP A 113 15.30 -5.12 6.55
C ASP A 113 13.81 -4.91 6.21
N CYS A 114 13.19 -3.94 6.87
CA CYS A 114 11.78 -3.61 6.77
C CYS A 114 11.35 -2.91 5.49
N SER A 115 12.29 -2.50 4.62
CA SER A 115 12.00 -1.74 3.40
C SER A 115 12.32 -2.52 2.13
N LEU A 116 11.32 -2.64 1.25
CA LEU A 116 11.44 -3.23 -0.08
C LEU A 116 10.96 -2.25 -1.15
N LYS A 117 11.78 -2.04 -2.17
CA LYS A 117 11.44 -1.30 -3.39
C LYS A 117 11.29 -2.28 -4.53
N ILE A 118 10.17 -2.22 -5.24
CA ILE A 118 9.89 -3.02 -6.43
C ILE A 118 9.76 -2.07 -7.61
N CYS A 119 10.63 -2.25 -8.61
CA CYS A 119 10.62 -1.45 -9.84
C CYS A 119 9.96 -2.22 -10.98
N PHE A 120 9.12 -1.53 -11.74
CA PHE A 120 8.44 -2.02 -12.94
C PHE A 120 8.86 -1.21 -14.18
N PRO A 121 10.10 -1.35 -14.68
CA PRO A 121 10.63 -0.45 -15.70
C PRO A 121 9.67 -0.22 -16.87
N GLY A 122 9.28 1.04 -17.08
CA GLY A 122 8.36 1.42 -18.17
C GLY A 122 6.89 1.06 -17.93
N SER A 123 6.50 0.66 -16.72
CA SER A 123 5.12 0.40 -16.36
C SER A 123 4.73 1.07 -15.05
N ALA A 124 3.87 2.08 -15.14
CA ALA A 124 3.42 2.82 -13.98
C ALA A 124 2.47 1.98 -13.14
N ILE A 125 2.57 2.11 -11.83
CA ILE A 125 1.71 1.44 -10.86
C ILE A 125 0.40 2.23 -10.74
N ILE A 126 -0.70 1.51 -10.85
CA ILE A 126 -2.05 2.07 -10.74
C ILE A 126 -2.66 1.73 -9.39
N ASN A 127 -2.38 0.54 -8.85
CA ASN A 127 -2.88 0.10 -7.55
C ASN A 127 -2.07 -1.07 -6.98
N CYS A 128 -2.10 -1.24 -5.66
CA CYS A 128 -1.50 -2.36 -4.94
C CYS A 128 -2.47 -2.84 -3.84
N GLN A 129 -2.61 -4.14 -3.67
CA GLN A 129 -3.43 -4.72 -2.59
C GLN A 129 -2.71 -5.91 -1.96
N GLY A 130 -2.69 -5.93 -0.62
CA GLY A 130 -2.15 -7.03 0.19
C GLY A 130 -3.25 -7.98 0.66
N PHE A 131 -2.93 -9.28 0.73
CA PHE A 131 -3.82 -10.33 1.19
C PHE A 131 -3.07 -11.30 2.12
N GLU A 132 -3.49 -11.39 3.37
CA GLU A 132 -2.95 -12.38 4.33
C GLU A 132 -3.61 -13.75 4.17
N PHE A 133 -2.74 -14.75 4.25
CA PHE A 133 -3.05 -16.16 4.43
C PHE A 133 -2.29 -16.68 5.65
N ARG A 134 -2.57 -17.93 6.04
CA ARG A 134 -1.97 -18.53 7.25
C ARG A 134 -0.45 -18.40 7.30
N ASN A 135 0.22 -18.60 6.16
CA ASN A 135 1.69 -18.72 6.10
C ASN A 135 2.34 -17.75 5.11
N TYR A 136 1.55 -16.97 4.37
CA TYR A 136 2.07 -16.11 3.33
C TYR A 136 1.20 -14.86 3.15
N ILE A 137 1.81 -13.81 2.61
CA ILE A 137 1.13 -12.58 2.21
C ILE A 137 1.34 -12.39 0.73
N ASP A 138 0.23 -12.19 0.02
CA ASP A 138 0.23 -11.89 -1.40
C ASP A 138 0.03 -10.39 -1.64
N PHE A 139 0.89 -9.79 -2.45
CA PHE A 139 0.70 -8.47 -3.02
C PHE A 139 0.30 -8.59 -4.48
N LEU A 140 -0.87 -8.05 -4.81
CA LEU A 140 -1.37 -7.94 -6.17
C LEU A 140 -1.21 -6.49 -6.64
N VAL A 141 -0.41 -6.29 -7.69
CA VAL A 141 -0.09 -4.96 -8.23
C VAL A 141 -0.70 -4.81 -9.63
N CYS A 142 -1.51 -3.78 -9.82
CA CYS A 142 -2.00 -3.39 -11.14
C CYS A 142 -1.07 -2.34 -11.73
N THR A 143 -0.55 -2.57 -12.93
CA THR A 143 0.32 -1.63 -13.65
C THR A 143 -0.25 -1.26 -15.02
N SER A 144 0.31 -0.23 -15.65
CA SER A 144 -0.12 0.27 -16.95
C SER A 144 0.02 -0.74 -18.09
N ASN A 145 0.93 -1.71 -17.96
CA ASN A 145 1.26 -2.69 -19.00
C ASN A 145 0.80 -4.10 -18.63
N GLY A 146 0.38 -4.31 -17.39
CA GLY A 146 0.03 -5.63 -16.90
C GLY A 146 -0.27 -5.66 -15.43
N ALA A 147 -0.10 -6.82 -14.84
CA ALA A 147 -0.34 -7.04 -13.43
C ALA A 147 0.75 -7.92 -12.83
N ALA A 148 1.03 -7.76 -11.55
CA ALA A 148 2.01 -8.56 -10.85
C ALA A 148 1.42 -9.20 -9.59
N ARG A 149 2.01 -10.32 -9.21
CA ARG A 149 1.76 -10.99 -7.93
C ARG A 149 3.08 -11.29 -7.27
N PHE A 150 3.21 -10.94 -6.00
CA PHE A 150 4.34 -11.30 -5.13
C PHE A 150 3.81 -12.07 -3.93
N THR A 151 4.45 -13.18 -3.59
CA THR A 151 4.11 -14.01 -2.44
C THR A 151 5.28 -14.01 -1.48
N PHE A 152 5.07 -13.48 -0.27
CA PHE A 152 6.06 -13.46 0.81
C PHE A 152 5.69 -14.47 1.88
N ASN A 153 6.66 -15.22 2.38
CA ASN A 153 6.43 -16.26 3.38
C ASN A 153 6.56 -15.68 4.79
N CYS A 154 5.51 -15.80 5.59
CA CYS A 154 5.46 -15.30 6.97
C CYS A 154 6.06 -16.30 7.98
N THR A 155 6.13 -17.59 7.63
CA THR A 155 6.57 -18.65 8.57
C THR A 155 8.09 -18.75 8.70
N ARG A 156 8.85 -18.21 7.75
CA ARG A 156 10.32 -18.22 7.79
C ARG A 156 10.90 -17.40 8.93
N ASN A 157 10.08 -16.57 9.58
CA ASN A 157 10.46 -15.78 10.75
C ASN A 157 10.25 -16.51 12.09
N SER A 158 9.74 -17.74 12.07
CA SER A 158 9.49 -18.57 13.27
C SER A 158 10.76 -19.25 13.82
N GLN A 159 11.93 -19.04 13.22
CA GLN A 159 13.19 -19.40 13.87
C GLN A 159 13.56 -18.27 14.84
N VAL A 160 13.92 -18.58 16.08
CA VAL A 160 14.24 -17.62 17.16
C VAL A 160 15.21 -16.50 16.72
N SER A 161 16.09 -16.77 15.76
CA SER A 161 17.03 -15.80 15.18
C SER A 161 16.40 -14.79 14.21
N LYS A 162 15.21 -15.04 13.68
CA LYS A 162 14.48 -14.22 12.69
C LYS A 162 13.21 -13.55 13.24
N ALA A 163 12.97 -13.61 14.55
CA ALA A 163 11.80 -12.98 15.18
C ALA A 163 11.74 -11.44 14.93
N HIS A 164 12.91 -10.82 14.78
CA HIS A 164 13.07 -9.39 14.48
C HIS A 164 13.17 -9.07 12.98
N CYS A 165 13.03 -10.07 12.10
CA CYS A 165 13.10 -9.85 10.66
C CYS A 165 11.73 -9.46 10.09
N SER A 166 11.79 -8.54 9.13
CA SER A 166 10.70 -8.23 8.22
C SER A 166 10.33 -9.44 7.36
N ILE A 167 9.11 -9.48 6.81
CA ILE A 167 8.78 -10.45 5.74
C ILE A 167 9.54 -10.17 4.43
N PHE A 168 10.17 -8.99 4.32
CA PHE A 168 10.93 -8.53 3.16
C PHE A 168 12.44 -8.81 3.24
N SER A 169 12.91 -9.38 4.35
CA SER A 169 14.32 -9.73 4.53
C SER A 169 14.79 -10.75 3.48
N ASP A 170 13.90 -11.64 3.05
CA ASP A 170 14.15 -12.64 2.00
C ASP A 170 13.47 -12.27 0.66
N ASP A 171 13.90 -12.89 -0.44
CA ASP A 171 13.21 -12.71 -1.74
C ASP A 171 11.78 -13.26 -1.65
N PRO A 172 10.84 -12.71 -2.43
CA PRO A 172 9.52 -13.30 -2.54
C PRO A 172 9.63 -14.76 -2.99
N GLU A 173 8.86 -15.64 -2.35
CA GLU A 173 8.83 -17.07 -2.65
C GLU A 173 8.37 -17.30 -4.10
N PHE A 174 7.42 -16.47 -4.54
CA PHE A 174 6.96 -16.42 -5.93
C PHE A 174 6.78 -14.97 -6.36
N HIS A 175 7.21 -14.64 -7.58
CA HIS A 175 6.85 -13.40 -8.23
C HIS A 175 6.53 -13.66 -9.70
N TYR A 176 5.41 -13.10 -10.16
CA TYR A 176 4.97 -13.23 -11.54
C TYR A 176 4.52 -11.88 -12.07
N PHE A 177 4.92 -11.57 -13.30
CA PHE A 177 4.38 -10.44 -14.06
C PHE A 177 3.59 -10.97 -15.25
N TYR A 178 2.36 -10.50 -15.38
CA TYR A 178 1.42 -10.87 -16.42
C TYR A 178 1.21 -9.66 -17.33
N GLN A 179 1.78 -9.70 -18.51
CA GLN A 179 1.51 -8.68 -19.51
C GLN A 179 0.09 -8.83 -20.05
N VAL A 180 -0.70 -7.76 -19.98
CA VAL A 180 -2.10 -7.78 -20.43
C VAL A 180 -2.17 -7.28 -21.87
N LYS A 181 -2.41 -8.20 -22.81
CA LYS A 181 -2.53 -7.87 -24.23
C LYS A 181 -3.71 -6.91 -24.46
N GLY A 182 -3.48 -5.87 -25.26
CA GLY A 182 -4.49 -4.88 -25.59
C GLY A 182 -4.75 -3.83 -24.51
N LEU A 183 -4.08 -3.91 -23.35
CA LEU A 183 -4.10 -2.84 -22.36
C LEU A 183 -3.34 -1.64 -22.92
N GLN A 184 -4.03 -0.50 -23.04
CA GLN A 184 -3.46 0.77 -23.50
C GLN A 184 -3.38 1.71 -22.30
N PRO A 185 -2.17 2.12 -21.86
CA PRO A 185 -1.99 2.96 -20.68
C PRO A 185 -2.88 4.22 -20.66
N SER A 186 -3.02 4.89 -21.80
CA SER A 186 -3.80 6.13 -21.94
C SER A 186 -5.31 5.95 -21.75
N LEU A 187 -5.82 4.72 -21.84
CA LEU A 187 -7.23 4.41 -21.63
C LEU A 187 -7.54 4.08 -20.18
N ILE A 188 -6.55 3.84 -19.32
CA ILE A 188 -6.80 3.39 -17.95
C ILE A 188 -7.20 4.58 -17.07
N LYS A 189 -8.28 4.43 -16.30
CA LYS A 189 -8.73 5.42 -15.31
C LYS A 189 -8.54 4.93 -13.88
N THR A 190 -8.75 3.64 -13.65
CA THR A 190 -8.56 3.02 -12.34
C THR A 190 -8.28 1.54 -12.51
N ALA A 191 -7.71 0.93 -11.48
CA ALA A 191 -7.58 -0.51 -11.41
C ALA A 191 -7.75 -1.01 -9.97
N THR A 192 -8.22 -2.24 -9.83
CA THR A 192 -8.26 -2.96 -8.56
C THR A 192 -7.89 -4.41 -8.81
N SER A 193 -7.51 -5.10 -7.76
CA SER A 193 -7.27 -6.53 -7.78
C SER A 193 -8.20 -7.23 -6.79
N TYR A 194 -8.21 -8.55 -6.83
CA TYR A 194 -8.90 -9.40 -5.88
C TYR A 194 -8.24 -10.78 -5.91
N LEU A 195 -8.17 -11.44 -4.76
CA LEU A 195 -7.60 -12.79 -4.65
C LEU A 195 -8.65 -13.76 -4.12
N CYS A 196 -8.98 -14.78 -4.92
CA CYS A 196 -9.91 -15.82 -4.53
C CYS A 196 -9.20 -16.85 -3.64
N ARG A 197 -9.37 -16.72 -2.32
CA ARG A 197 -8.67 -17.58 -1.34
C ARG A 197 -8.86 -19.08 -1.54
N SER A 198 -10.05 -19.53 -1.95
CA SER A 198 -10.36 -20.95 -2.10
C SER A 198 -9.69 -21.60 -3.32
N ARG A 199 -9.35 -20.82 -4.35
CA ARG A 199 -8.77 -21.31 -5.61
C ARG A 199 -7.33 -20.84 -5.84
N GLY A 200 -6.88 -19.82 -5.10
CA GLY A 200 -5.62 -19.13 -5.33
C GLY A 200 -5.63 -18.22 -6.56
N ASP A 201 -6.77 -18.08 -7.26
CA ASP A 201 -6.87 -17.27 -8.48
C ASP A 201 -6.80 -15.78 -8.14
N ALA A 202 -5.99 -15.03 -8.88
CA ALA A 202 -6.00 -13.58 -8.83
C ALA A 202 -6.86 -13.01 -9.97
N LEU A 203 -7.61 -11.95 -9.66
CA LEU A 203 -8.39 -11.17 -10.61
C LEU A 203 -7.86 -9.74 -10.59
N PHE A 204 -7.53 -9.21 -11.76
CA PHE A 204 -7.14 -7.82 -11.96
C PHE A 204 -8.19 -7.15 -12.83
N VAL A 205 -8.63 -5.97 -12.43
CA VAL A 205 -9.75 -5.27 -13.06
C VAL A 205 -9.33 -3.84 -13.36
N TYR A 206 -9.48 -3.41 -14.62
CA TYR A 206 -9.15 -2.08 -15.10
C TYR A 206 -10.42 -1.37 -15.58
N GLY A 207 -10.71 -0.20 -15.01
CA GLY A 207 -11.72 0.71 -15.52
C GLY A 207 -11.13 1.57 -16.63
N LEU A 208 -11.74 1.52 -17.82
CA LEU A 208 -11.25 2.23 -19.01
C LEU A 208 -12.04 3.52 -19.26
N SER A 209 -11.42 4.47 -19.94
CA SER A 209 -12.00 5.76 -20.32
C SER A 209 -13.23 5.63 -21.23
N SER A 210 -13.37 4.50 -21.92
CA SER A 210 -14.55 4.14 -22.70
C SER A 210 -15.78 3.77 -21.85
N GLY A 211 -15.65 3.70 -20.53
CA GLY A 211 -16.67 3.17 -19.62
C GLY A 211 -16.72 1.63 -19.56
N SER A 212 -15.83 0.95 -20.29
CA SER A 212 -15.71 -0.51 -20.25
C SER A 212 -14.82 -0.97 -19.10
N ILE A 213 -15.01 -2.21 -18.66
CA ILE A 213 -14.16 -2.86 -17.66
C ILE A 213 -13.38 -4.00 -18.34
N LEU A 214 -12.06 -4.01 -18.16
CA LEU A 214 -11.21 -5.13 -18.54
C LEU A 214 -10.85 -5.96 -17.31
N ALA A 215 -11.29 -7.22 -17.28
CA ALA A 215 -10.98 -8.16 -16.21
C ALA A 215 -10.00 -9.24 -16.71
N VAL A 216 -8.97 -9.51 -15.91
CA VAL A 216 -7.91 -10.48 -16.18
C VAL A 216 -7.81 -11.43 -15.01
N ARG A 217 -8.04 -12.73 -15.26
CA ARG A 217 -7.88 -13.77 -14.25
C ARG A 217 -6.58 -14.53 -14.48
N THR A 218 -5.82 -14.74 -13.42
CA THR A 218 -4.64 -15.60 -13.41
C THR A 218 -4.87 -16.75 -12.42
N ALA A 219 -4.67 -17.98 -12.89
CA ALA A 219 -4.79 -19.16 -12.06
C ALA A 219 -3.46 -19.45 -11.35
N PHE A 220 -3.54 -19.88 -10.09
CA PHE A 220 -2.38 -20.39 -9.35
C PHE A 220 -2.18 -21.88 -9.66
N GLY A 221 -0.94 -22.32 -9.90
CA GLY A 221 -0.60 -23.75 -9.88
C GLY A 221 -0.17 -24.45 -11.17
N VAL A 222 0.20 -23.75 -12.26
CA VAL A 222 0.88 -24.43 -13.39
C VAL A 222 2.17 -23.70 -13.73
N ALA A 223 3.27 -24.23 -13.18
CA ALA A 223 4.59 -24.12 -13.80
C ALA A 223 4.47 -24.68 -15.23
N GLY A 224 4.34 -23.78 -16.20
CA GLY A 224 4.13 -24.15 -17.61
C GLY A 224 3.04 -23.30 -18.24
N LYS A 225 3.45 -22.19 -18.85
CA LYS A 225 2.59 -21.36 -19.72
C LYS A 225 1.23 -21.05 -19.11
N GLY A 226 1.20 -20.15 -18.11
CA GLY A 226 -0.04 -19.57 -17.62
C GLY A 226 -0.88 -19.06 -18.79
N LYS A 227 -1.98 -19.74 -19.11
CA LYS A 227 -2.96 -19.26 -20.09
C LYS A 227 -3.63 -18.04 -19.47
N LEU A 228 -3.28 -16.86 -19.98
CA LEU A 228 -4.03 -15.63 -19.76
C LEU A 228 -5.40 -15.81 -20.43
N PHE A 229 -6.43 -16.14 -19.67
CA PHE A 229 -7.80 -16.05 -20.15
C PHE A 229 -8.24 -14.59 -19.99
N ALA A 230 -7.85 -13.76 -20.96
CA ALA A 230 -8.34 -12.40 -21.07
C ALA A 230 -9.41 -12.37 -22.17
N HIS A 231 -10.69 -12.39 -21.79
CA HIS A 231 -11.73 -11.60 -22.44
C HIS A 231 -13.08 -11.79 -21.72
N LEU A 232 -13.34 -10.99 -20.68
CA LEU A 232 -14.71 -10.63 -20.33
C LEU A 232 -14.79 -9.11 -20.39
N SER A 233 -14.99 -8.57 -21.59
CA SER A 233 -15.39 -7.17 -21.76
C SER A 233 -16.86 -7.09 -21.39
N VAL A 234 -17.15 -6.85 -20.10
CA VAL A 234 -18.49 -6.48 -19.69
C VAL A 234 -18.64 -5.01 -20.03
N ARG A 235 -19.28 -4.71 -21.17
CA ARG A 235 -19.82 -3.38 -21.43
C ARG A 235 -21.03 -3.18 -20.54
N CYS A 236 -20.80 -2.72 -19.32
CA CYS A 236 -21.87 -2.14 -18.52
C CYS A 236 -22.26 -0.81 -19.19
N ASN A 237 -23.23 -0.82 -20.10
CA ASN A 237 -23.89 0.41 -20.54
C ASN A 237 -24.67 0.96 -19.33
N PHE A 238 -24.02 1.78 -18.50
CA PHE A 238 -24.69 2.61 -17.49
C PHE A 238 -25.45 3.76 -18.20
N ARG A 239 -26.39 3.42 -19.08
CA ARG A 239 -27.44 4.34 -19.54
C ARG A 239 -28.76 3.85 -18.96
N SER A 240 -28.99 4.10 -17.66
CA SER A 240 -30.34 4.18 -17.03
C SER A 240 -30.31 4.06 -15.50
N PHE A 241 -29.52 4.87 -14.80
CA PHE A 241 -29.83 5.18 -13.38
C PHE A 241 -29.51 6.64 -13.09
N ALA A 242 -30.18 7.52 -13.83
CA ALA A 242 -30.40 8.90 -13.43
C ALA A 242 -31.87 9.21 -13.73
N ARG A 243 -32.77 8.78 -12.83
CA ARG A 243 -34.01 9.52 -12.65
C ARG A 243 -33.63 10.74 -11.82
N PRO A 244 -33.87 11.98 -12.27
CA PRO A 244 -33.74 13.13 -11.39
C PRO A 244 -34.74 12.94 -10.25
N LEU A 245 -34.24 13.00 -9.02
CA LEU A 245 -35.07 13.29 -7.86
C LEU A 245 -35.55 14.73 -8.03
N ASN A 246 -36.79 14.90 -8.50
CA ASN A 246 -37.52 16.14 -8.28
C ASN A 246 -37.86 16.18 -6.79
N ILE A 247 -37.21 17.09 -6.07
CA ILE A 247 -37.70 17.67 -4.82
C ILE A 247 -38.28 19.02 -5.20
#